data_AF-A0A8J4C334-F1
#
_entry.id   AF-A0A8J4C334-F1
#
_cell.length_a   1.000
_cell.length_b   1.000
_cell.length_c   1.000
_cell.angle_alpha   90.00
_cell.angle_beta   90.00
_cell.angle_gamma   90.00
#
_symmetry.space_group_name_H-M   'P 1'
#
loop_
_entity.id
_entity.type
_entity.pdbx_description
1 polymer ?
#
loop_
_entity_poly.entity_id
_entity_poly.type
_entity_poly.pdbx_seq_one_letter_code
_entity_poly.pdbx_strand_id
1 'polypeptide(L)'
;MCLTPEWICGVLSLSTPRTPGGAPTRSAFLAGSSGGNHDLGAMTTRRTRRSTRQDTAWWGEHDWGNDKRQLYEFIVRHFLACCSKDAIGSETQVEIDIGGERFRTTGLMVIERNWLDVYPYSGWGGNDNLPKLTQGQSFSPTELRLRTGTTEPPPRLSERDLIAKMEAYGIGTDATVAEHIQKQLERGYAEKDEAALTFWPTPLGEALISGYCRMGLDDLWKPDLRGKIEASIRDVAAGRISKEQVLQQAIQFFRADFLTAQQRAGVLASEMARFLPMAGAGGAGGGGGGSGGGGGGP
;
A
#
# COMPACT_ATOMS: atom_id res chain seq x y z
N MET A 1 0.57 -4.32 -25.14
CA MET A 1 0.06 -5.63 -25.59
C MET A 1 1.24 -6.59 -25.68
N CYS A 2 1.25 -7.59 -24.80
CA CYS A 2 1.92 -8.90 -24.85
C CYS A 2 1.94 -9.43 -23.40
N LEU A 3 0.79 -9.95 -22.96
CA LEU A 3 0.69 -10.86 -21.82
C LEU A 3 0.67 -12.27 -22.41
N THR A 4 1.54 -13.16 -21.95
CA THR A 4 1.37 -14.60 -22.15
C THR A 4 1.28 -15.31 -20.80
N PRO A 5 0.41 -16.33 -20.65
CA PRO A 5 -0.04 -16.84 -19.36
C PRO A 5 0.30 -18.34 -19.18
N GLU A 6 1.16 -18.70 -18.24
CA GLU A 6 1.27 -20.07 -17.70
C GLU A 6 1.63 -19.85 -16.22
N TRP A 7 0.85 -20.29 -15.22
CA TRP A 7 0.80 -21.66 -14.70
C TRP A 7 -0.51 -21.91 -13.92
N ILE A 8 -1.31 -22.90 -14.35
CA ILE A 8 -2.34 -23.60 -13.53
C ILE A 8 -2.21 -25.11 -13.80
N CYS A 9 -1.80 -25.87 -12.78
CA CYS A 9 -2.15 -27.26 -12.45
C CYS A 9 -1.27 -27.66 -11.26
N GLY A 10 -1.72 -28.18 -10.12
CA GLY A 10 -2.97 -28.86 -9.80
C GLY A 10 -2.61 -30.24 -9.22
N VAL A 11 -2.66 -30.41 -7.90
CA VAL A 11 -2.77 -31.71 -7.21
C VAL A 11 -3.61 -31.55 -5.93
N LEU A 12 -4.81 -32.15 -5.96
CA LEU A 12 -5.66 -32.58 -4.81
C LEU A 12 -4.92 -33.65 -3.99
N SER A 13 -5.16 -34.00 -2.72
CA SER A 13 -6.10 -33.69 -1.63
C SER A 13 -5.60 -34.52 -0.42
N LEU A 14 -5.77 -34.06 0.83
CA LEU A 14 -6.31 -34.87 1.95
C LEU A 14 -6.39 -34.05 3.26
N SER A 15 -7.62 -34.04 3.82
CA SER A 15 -8.08 -33.75 5.19
C SER A 15 -7.18 -34.33 6.31
N THR A 16 -7.04 -33.83 7.55
CA THR A 16 -7.90 -33.21 8.59
C THR A 16 -6.96 -32.85 9.80
N PRO A 17 -7.42 -32.54 11.04
CA PRO A 17 -8.16 -31.39 11.57
C PRO A 17 -7.30 -30.45 12.46
N ARG A 18 -7.83 -29.26 12.78
CA ARG A 18 -7.29 -28.30 13.76
C ARG A 18 -7.44 -28.78 15.20
N THR A 19 -6.39 -28.60 15.99
CA THR A 19 -6.45 -28.39 17.46
C THR A 19 -5.79 -27.05 17.79
N PRO A 20 -6.46 -26.11 18.48
CA PRO A 20 -5.76 -25.00 19.10
C PRO A 20 -5.30 -25.42 20.50
N GLY A 21 -3.99 -25.67 20.62
CA GLY A 21 -3.32 -25.79 21.91
C GLY A 21 -3.26 -24.43 22.60
N GLY A 22 -3.76 -24.37 23.83
CA GLY A 22 -3.64 -23.22 24.70
C GLY A 22 -2.34 -23.20 25.50
N ALA A 23 -1.99 -22.02 26.00
CA ALA A 23 -1.30 -21.75 27.25
C ALA A 23 -1.17 -20.21 27.42
N PRO A 24 -0.96 -19.68 28.64
CA PRO A 24 -1.68 -19.98 29.88
C PRO A 24 -2.19 -18.68 30.54
N THR A 25 -3.43 -18.70 31.04
CA THR A 25 -3.94 -17.68 31.97
C THR A 25 -3.42 -17.97 33.38
N ARG A 26 -2.68 -17.01 33.97
CA ARG A 26 -2.37 -17.00 35.41
C ARG A 26 -3.61 -16.53 36.17
N SER A 27 -4.27 -17.46 36.85
CA SER A 27 -5.25 -17.17 37.90
C SER A 27 -4.53 -16.82 39.20
N ALA A 28 -4.90 -15.68 39.79
CA ALA A 28 -4.64 -15.39 41.19
C ALA A 28 -5.99 -15.41 41.92
N PHE A 29 -6.18 -16.47 42.70
CA PHE A 29 -7.28 -16.67 43.63
C PHE A 29 -6.88 -16.01 44.96
N LEU A 30 -7.68 -15.08 45.47
CA LEU A 30 -7.69 -14.73 46.89
C LEU A 30 -9.13 -14.57 47.35
N ALA A 31 -9.54 -15.48 48.22
CA ALA A 31 -10.75 -15.38 49.03
C ALA A 31 -10.42 -14.67 50.34
N GLY A 32 -11.32 -13.82 50.82
CA GLY A 32 -11.28 -13.19 52.13
C GLY A 32 -12.64 -12.59 52.48
N SER A 33 -13.28 -13.17 53.49
CA SER A 33 -14.66 -12.99 53.89
C SER A 33 -14.92 -11.79 54.82
N SER A 34 -16.21 -11.42 54.88
CA SER A 34 -17.03 -11.06 56.05
C SER A 34 -17.41 -9.58 56.30
N GLY A 35 -18.73 -9.35 56.29
CA GLY A 35 -19.46 -8.74 57.40
C GLY A 35 -19.79 -7.25 57.36
N GLY A 36 -21.09 -6.92 57.38
CA GLY A 36 -21.60 -5.71 58.05
C GLY A 36 -22.52 -4.80 57.22
N ASN A 37 -23.81 -4.86 57.52
CA ASN A 37 -24.87 -3.96 57.05
C ASN A 37 -24.69 -2.55 57.65
N HIS A 38 -25.09 -1.47 56.95
CA HIS A 38 -25.95 -0.38 57.45
C HIS A 38 -26.03 0.82 56.47
N ASP A 39 -27.27 1.29 56.33
CA ASP A 39 -27.77 2.63 56.03
C ASP A 39 -27.90 3.22 54.61
N LEU A 40 -29.15 3.60 54.38
CA LEU A 40 -29.75 4.40 53.33
C LEU A 40 -29.18 5.83 53.37
N GLY A 41 -28.73 6.34 52.22
CA GLY A 41 -28.27 7.72 52.09
C GLY A 41 -28.24 8.21 50.65
N ALA A 42 -29.32 8.88 50.25
CA ALA A 42 -29.42 9.92 49.20
C ALA A 42 -28.71 9.70 47.84
N MET A 43 -29.53 9.37 46.84
CA MET A 43 -29.32 9.71 45.43
C MET A 43 -28.93 11.19 45.28
N THR A 44 -27.69 11.44 44.85
CA THR A 44 -27.34 12.69 44.17
C THR A 44 -26.97 12.34 42.74
N THR A 45 -27.92 12.53 41.83
CA THR A 45 -27.70 12.53 40.39
C THR A 45 -26.66 13.59 40.04
N ARG A 46 -25.39 13.20 39.93
CA ARG A 46 -24.37 14.07 39.35
C ARG A 46 -24.63 14.14 37.84
N ARG A 47 -25.26 15.24 37.42
CA ARG A 47 -25.27 15.70 36.02
C ARG A 47 -23.82 15.65 35.53
N THR A 48 -23.53 14.75 34.58
CA THR A 48 -22.34 14.86 33.74
C THR A 48 -22.41 16.21 33.03
N ARG A 49 -21.56 17.15 33.46
CA ARG A 49 -21.34 18.40 32.72
C ARG A 49 -20.94 18.01 31.31
N ARG A 50 -21.79 18.31 30.32
CA ARG A 50 -21.35 18.45 28.93
C ARG A 50 -20.28 19.53 28.94
N SER A 51 -19.04 19.14 28.70
CA SER A 51 -17.98 20.09 28.41
C SER A 51 -18.35 20.78 27.10
N THR A 52 -18.73 22.05 27.22
CA THR A 52 -18.78 22.99 26.12
C THR A 52 -17.40 23.11 25.51
N ARG A 53 -17.35 23.02 24.17
CA ARG A 53 -16.22 23.34 23.28
C ARG A 53 -15.27 24.39 23.85
N GLN A 54 -13.98 24.15 23.57
CA GLN A 54 -12.78 24.97 23.80
C GLN A 54 -12.05 24.63 25.09
N ASP A 55 -11.15 23.65 25.00
CA ASP A 55 -9.85 23.64 25.66
C ASP A 55 -9.01 22.53 25.03
N THR A 56 -8.62 22.73 23.76
CA THR A 56 -7.56 21.94 23.13
C THR A 56 -6.24 22.68 23.32
N ALA A 57 -5.82 22.83 24.58
CA ALA A 57 -4.43 23.13 24.90
C ALA A 57 -3.64 21.83 24.72
N TRP A 58 -3.24 21.57 23.47
CA TRP A 58 -2.37 20.46 23.13
C TRP A 58 -1.02 20.68 23.81
N TRP A 59 -0.53 19.67 24.51
CA TRP A 59 0.79 19.64 25.15
C TRP A 59 1.87 19.44 24.08
N GLY A 60 2.07 20.45 23.23
CA GLY A 60 3.13 20.56 22.24
C GLY A 60 3.54 22.02 22.10
N GLU A 61 4.81 22.27 21.76
CA GLU A 61 5.35 23.62 21.59
C GLU A 61 4.43 24.49 20.72
N HIS A 62 4.24 25.74 21.13
CA HIS A 62 3.26 26.68 20.59
C HIS A 62 3.44 27.00 19.08
N ASP A 63 4.48 26.48 18.42
CA ASP A 63 4.96 26.89 17.09
C ASP A 63 4.98 25.75 16.04
N TRP A 64 4.35 24.61 16.28
CA TRP A 64 4.30 23.55 15.25
C TRP A 64 3.32 23.89 14.14
N GLY A 65 3.78 23.84 12.89
CA GLY A 65 2.93 23.89 11.69
C GLY A 65 1.91 22.75 11.63
N ASN A 66 0.85 22.92 10.82
CA ASN A 66 -0.29 22.02 10.75
C ASN A 66 0.11 20.55 10.48
N ASP A 67 1.04 20.32 9.55
CA ASP A 67 1.46 18.97 9.15
C ASP A 67 2.13 18.21 10.30
N LYS A 68 2.99 18.88 11.07
CA LYS A 68 3.64 18.30 12.26
C LYS A 68 2.62 17.94 13.34
N ARG A 69 1.58 18.77 13.52
CA ARG A 69 0.50 18.50 14.48
C ARG A 69 -0.33 17.30 14.05
N GLN A 70 -0.67 17.19 12.76
CA GLN A 70 -1.42 16.04 12.25
C GLN A 70 -0.62 14.73 12.36
N LEU A 71 0.66 14.76 12.01
CA LEU A 71 1.54 13.60 12.16
C LEU A 71 1.67 13.18 13.64
N TYR A 72 1.86 14.15 14.54
CA TYR A 72 1.95 13.88 15.97
C TYR A 72 0.65 13.30 16.53
N GLU A 73 -0.50 13.90 16.22
CA GLU A 73 -1.81 13.39 16.63
C GLU A 73 -2.02 11.94 16.14
N PHE A 74 -1.67 11.66 14.88
CA PHE A 74 -1.74 10.32 14.32
C PHE A 74 -0.90 9.32 15.11
N ILE A 75 0.37 9.63 15.38
CA ILE A 75 1.29 8.76 16.13
C ILE A 75 0.78 8.54 17.57
N VAL A 76 0.39 9.61 18.25
CA VAL A 76 -0.09 9.53 19.65
C VAL A 76 -1.37 8.73 19.75
N ARG A 77 -2.34 8.97 18.86
CA ARG A 77 -3.59 8.17 18.83
C ARG A 77 -3.31 6.71 18.53
N HIS A 78 -2.37 6.41 17.62
CA HIS A 78 -1.97 5.03 17.33
C HIS A 78 -1.38 4.37 18.57
N PHE A 79 -0.44 5.02 19.24
CA PHE A 79 0.15 4.52 20.48
C PHE A 79 -0.89 4.29 21.58
N LEU A 80 -1.79 5.27 21.81
CA LEU A 80 -2.85 5.14 22.81
C LEU A 80 -3.83 4.01 22.46
N ALA A 81 -4.10 3.78 21.18
CA ALA A 81 -4.90 2.64 20.73
C ALA A 81 -4.22 1.30 21.03
N CYS A 82 -2.91 1.17 20.83
CA CYS A 82 -2.15 -0.03 21.20
C CYS A 82 -2.17 -0.32 22.70
N CYS A 83 -2.32 0.70 23.55
CA CYS A 83 -2.47 0.55 25.00
C CYS A 83 -3.93 0.41 25.46
N SER A 84 -4.90 0.51 24.54
CA SER A 84 -6.33 0.41 24.83
C SER A 84 -6.81 -1.04 24.78
N LYS A 85 -8.05 -1.27 25.20
CA LYS A 85 -8.70 -2.58 25.05
C LYS A 85 -9.05 -2.86 23.59
N ASP A 86 -9.05 -4.14 23.24
CA ASP A 86 -9.53 -4.60 21.92
C ASP A 86 -11.02 -4.27 21.73
N ALA A 87 -11.41 -3.94 20.50
CA ALA A 87 -12.80 -3.75 20.14
C ALA A 87 -13.51 -5.12 20.13
N ILE A 88 -14.74 -5.17 20.62
CA ILE A 88 -15.54 -6.39 20.70
C ILE A 88 -16.72 -6.27 19.74
N GLY A 89 -16.99 -7.33 18.98
CA GLY A 89 -18.01 -7.34 17.95
C GLY A 89 -18.58 -8.74 17.75
N SER A 90 -19.72 -8.80 17.06
CA SER A 90 -20.42 -10.01 16.68
C SER A 90 -20.39 -10.16 15.17
N GLU A 91 -19.99 -11.34 14.71
CA GLU A 91 -20.12 -11.74 13.30
C GLU A 91 -21.25 -12.77 13.19
N THR A 92 -22.22 -12.49 12.33
CA THR A 92 -23.31 -13.40 11.99
C THR A 92 -23.13 -13.86 10.56
N GLN A 93 -22.92 -15.16 10.35
CA GLN A 93 -22.81 -15.76 9.03
C GLN A 93 -24.09 -16.51 8.71
N VAL A 94 -24.65 -16.24 7.54
CA VAL A 94 -25.90 -16.86 7.07
C VAL A 94 -25.63 -17.52 5.74
N GLU A 95 -25.90 -18.82 5.69
CA GLU A 95 -25.91 -19.61 4.47
C GLU A 95 -27.35 -19.88 4.06
N ILE A 96 -27.63 -19.70 2.76
CA ILE A 96 -28.97 -19.77 2.20
C ILE A 96 -28.91 -20.71 1.00
N ASP A 97 -29.78 -21.71 0.99
CA ASP A 97 -30.01 -22.57 -0.16
C ASP A 97 -31.22 -22.06 -0.96
N ILE A 98 -31.01 -21.77 -2.23
CA ILE A 98 -32.08 -21.40 -3.16
C ILE A 98 -32.00 -22.36 -4.35
N GLY A 99 -32.89 -23.35 -4.38
CA GLY A 99 -32.98 -24.29 -5.50
C GLY A 99 -31.72 -25.15 -5.69
N GLY A 100 -30.98 -25.45 -4.63
CA GLY A 100 -29.73 -26.23 -4.67
C GLY A 100 -28.46 -25.40 -4.79
N GLU A 101 -28.56 -24.08 -5.02
CA GLU A 101 -27.42 -23.16 -5.04
C GLU A 101 -27.24 -22.50 -3.67
N ARG A 102 -25.99 -22.41 -3.19
CA ARG A 102 -25.66 -21.83 -1.89
C ARG A 102 -25.19 -20.40 -2.01
N PHE A 103 -25.84 -19.52 -1.26
CA PHE A 103 -25.48 -18.12 -1.09
C PHE A 103 -24.99 -17.89 0.33
N ARG A 104 -24.03 -16.98 0.51
CA ARG A 104 -23.52 -16.59 1.83
C ARG A 104 -23.61 -15.10 2.01
N THR A 105 -24.03 -14.68 3.19
CA THR A 105 -23.91 -13.30 3.64
C THR A 105 -23.35 -13.25 5.06
N THR A 106 -22.70 -12.14 5.38
CA THR A 106 -22.04 -11.92 6.66
C THR A 106 -22.46 -10.55 7.18
N GLY A 107 -23.02 -10.52 8.39
CA GLY A 107 -23.32 -9.30 9.13
C GLY A 107 -22.28 -9.11 10.22
N LEU A 108 -21.75 -7.92 10.35
CA LEU A 108 -20.82 -7.57 11.42
C LEU A 108 -21.43 -6.46 12.27
N MET A 109 -21.29 -6.56 13.59
CA MET A 109 -21.83 -5.58 14.53
C MET A 109 -20.80 -5.30 15.61
N VAL A 110 -20.46 -4.03 15.83
CA VAL A 110 -19.57 -3.62 16.92
C VAL A 110 -20.37 -3.53 18.23
N ILE A 111 -19.97 -4.29 19.24
CA ILE A 111 -20.57 -4.28 20.58
C ILE A 111 -19.86 -3.25 21.46
N GLU A 112 -18.52 -3.31 21.51
CA GLU A 112 -17.68 -2.37 22.23
C GLU A 112 -16.64 -1.78 21.28
N ARG A 113 -16.60 -0.45 21.18
CA ARG A 113 -15.70 0.23 20.24
C ARG A 113 -14.26 0.28 20.75
N ASN A 114 -14.07 0.48 22.05
CA ASN A 114 -12.76 0.53 22.72
C ASN A 114 -11.73 1.34 21.90
N TRP A 115 -10.64 0.72 21.40
CA TRP A 115 -9.61 1.43 20.64
C TRP A 115 -10.12 2.18 19.38
N LEU A 116 -11.27 1.79 18.81
CA LEU A 116 -11.88 2.45 17.64
C LEU A 116 -12.34 3.89 17.92
N ASP A 117 -12.55 4.26 19.18
CA ASP A 117 -12.85 5.64 19.56
C ASP A 117 -11.58 6.50 19.70
N VAL A 118 -10.45 5.87 20.00
CA VAL A 118 -9.14 6.52 20.14
C VAL A 118 -8.50 6.78 18.77
N TYR A 119 -8.58 5.80 17.87
CA TYR A 119 -7.97 5.83 16.55
C TYR A 119 -9.04 5.79 15.42
N PRO A 120 -9.60 6.95 15.04
CA PRO A 120 -10.73 7.03 14.12
C PRO A 120 -10.35 6.85 12.64
N TYR A 121 -9.06 6.63 12.34
CA TYR A 121 -8.56 6.51 10.97
C TYR A 121 -8.75 5.11 10.38
N SER A 122 -9.12 4.13 11.20
CA SER A 122 -9.47 2.78 10.76
C SER A 122 -10.89 2.44 11.16
N GLY A 123 -11.69 1.98 10.20
CA GLY A 123 -13.02 1.45 10.45
C GLY A 123 -13.00 -0.05 10.73
N TRP A 124 -13.88 -0.50 11.62
CA TRP A 124 -14.32 -1.89 11.61
C TRP A 124 -15.42 -2.00 10.55
N GLY A 125 -15.13 -2.65 9.43
CA GLY A 125 -16.09 -2.80 8.33
C GLY A 125 -17.35 -3.55 8.78
N GLY A 126 -18.49 -3.21 8.17
CA GLY A 126 -19.79 -3.86 8.43
C GLY A 126 -20.70 -3.07 9.36
N ASN A 127 -21.42 -2.10 8.79
CA ASN A 127 -22.66 -1.58 9.39
C ASN A 127 -23.88 -2.34 8.85
N ASP A 128 -23.68 -3.59 8.42
CA ASP A 128 -24.73 -4.44 7.89
C ASP A 128 -25.28 -5.29 9.03
N ASN A 129 -26.16 -4.68 9.83
CA ASN A 129 -26.98 -5.42 10.77
C ASN A 129 -27.90 -6.35 9.98
N LEU A 130 -27.56 -7.64 9.96
CA LEU A 130 -28.47 -8.65 9.41
C LEU A 130 -29.77 -8.67 10.24
N PRO A 131 -30.93 -8.85 9.60
CA PRO A 131 -32.17 -9.06 10.33
C PRO A 131 -32.05 -10.34 11.18
N LYS A 132 -32.86 -10.43 12.23
CA LYS A 132 -32.92 -11.65 13.05
C LYS A 132 -33.46 -12.79 12.19
N LEU A 133 -32.61 -13.78 11.91
CA LEU A 133 -32.94 -14.97 11.14
C LEU A 133 -32.89 -16.20 12.06
N THR A 134 -33.77 -17.16 11.83
CA THR A 134 -33.79 -18.43 12.56
C THR A 134 -33.37 -19.57 11.63
N GLN A 135 -32.66 -20.57 12.16
CA GLN A 135 -32.29 -21.75 11.37
C GLN A 135 -33.55 -22.47 10.86
N GLY A 136 -33.56 -22.82 9.57
CA GLY A 136 -34.72 -23.44 8.92
C GLY A 136 -35.83 -22.46 8.51
N GLN A 137 -35.65 -21.15 8.73
CA GLN A 137 -36.57 -20.14 8.23
C GLN A 137 -36.58 -20.14 6.71
N SER A 138 -37.76 -20.35 6.13
CA SER A 138 -37.98 -20.17 4.69
C SER A 138 -38.35 -18.72 4.39
N PHE A 139 -37.82 -18.18 3.30
CA PHE A 139 -38.23 -16.89 2.76
C PHE A 139 -38.27 -16.95 1.24
N SER A 140 -39.06 -16.08 0.61
CA SER A 140 -39.08 -15.92 -0.83
C SER A 140 -38.14 -14.77 -1.22
N PRO A 141 -37.10 -15.00 -2.05
CA PRO A 141 -36.25 -13.92 -2.52
C PRO A 141 -37.07 -12.93 -3.34
N THR A 142 -36.93 -11.63 -3.05
CA THR A 142 -37.61 -10.56 -3.78
C THR A 142 -37.10 -10.46 -5.21
N GLU A 143 -35.81 -10.75 -5.41
CA GLU A 143 -35.15 -10.62 -6.70
C GLU A 143 -33.94 -11.56 -6.80
N LEU A 144 -33.76 -12.18 -7.97
CA LEU A 144 -32.58 -12.95 -8.33
C LEU A 144 -31.99 -12.35 -9.60
N ARG A 145 -30.79 -11.76 -9.52
CA ARG A 145 -30.08 -11.17 -10.66
C ARG A 145 -28.80 -11.92 -10.95
N LEU A 146 -28.60 -12.28 -12.21
CA LEU A 146 -27.29 -12.65 -12.72
C LEU A 146 -26.54 -11.37 -13.13
N ARG A 147 -25.40 -11.09 -12.49
CA ARG A 147 -24.53 -9.97 -12.86
C ARG A 147 -23.41 -10.47 -13.75
N THR A 148 -23.27 -9.87 -14.93
CA THR A 148 -22.06 -10.00 -15.73
C THR A 148 -21.01 -9.05 -15.18
N GLY A 149 -19.81 -9.57 -14.95
CA GLY A 149 -18.65 -8.79 -14.51
C GLY A 149 -17.56 -8.84 -15.56
N THR A 150 -16.86 -7.73 -15.75
CA THR A 150 -15.63 -7.66 -16.54
C THR A 150 -14.47 -7.40 -15.60
N THR A 151 -13.32 -8.03 -15.84
CA THR A 151 -12.11 -7.75 -15.06
C THR A 151 -11.60 -6.35 -15.38
N GLU A 152 -11.33 -5.56 -14.35
CA GLU A 152 -10.67 -4.27 -14.49
C GLU A 152 -9.15 -4.45 -14.41
N PRO A 153 -8.38 -3.59 -15.11
CA PRO A 153 -6.94 -3.58 -14.94
C PRO A 153 -6.57 -3.22 -13.50
N PRO A 154 -5.41 -3.70 -13.00
CA PRO A 154 -4.97 -3.38 -11.65
C PRO A 154 -4.81 -1.86 -11.47
N PRO A 155 -5.11 -1.34 -10.27
CA PRO A 155 -4.90 0.07 -9.97
C PRO A 155 -3.41 0.42 -10.07
N ARG A 156 -3.14 1.70 -10.33
CA ARG A 156 -1.78 2.23 -10.27
C ARG A 156 -1.24 2.17 -8.84
N LEU A 157 0.07 2.22 -8.72
CA LEU A 157 0.73 2.17 -7.43
C LEU A 157 0.57 3.50 -6.70
N SER A 158 -0.02 3.45 -5.51
CA SER A 158 0.11 4.52 -4.53
C SER A 158 1.50 4.49 -3.89
N GLU A 159 1.86 5.56 -3.18
CA GLU A 159 3.09 5.61 -2.38
C GLU A 159 3.17 4.48 -1.36
N ARG A 160 2.05 4.18 -0.70
CA ARG A 160 1.92 3.05 0.22
C ARG A 160 2.20 1.71 -0.48
N ASP A 161 1.60 1.49 -1.66
CA ASP A 161 1.79 0.22 -2.39
C ASP A 161 3.22 0.06 -2.88
N LEU A 162 3.87 1.16 -3.29
CA LEU A 162 5.26 1.15 -3.71
C LEU A 162 6.19 0.82 -2.53
N ILE A 163 6.00 1.47 -1.37
CA ILE A 163 6.76 1.19 -0.15
C ILE A 163 6.60 -0.28 0.24
N ALA A 164 5.36 -0.79 0.29
CA ALA A 164 5.10 -2.19 0.61
C ALA A 164 5.78 -3.17 -0.36
N LYS A 165 5.84 -2.84 -1.65
CA LYS A 165 6.59 -3.62 -2.64
C LYS A 165 8.09 -3.55 -2.39
N MET A 166 8.64 -2.36 -2.12
CA MET A 166 10.08 -2.19 -1.82
C MET A 166 10.49 -3.01 -0.59
N GLU A 167 9.68 -2.99 0.47
CA GLU A 167 9.88 -3.80 1.68
C GLU A 167 9.82 -5.31 1.37
N ALA A 168 8.83 -5.76 0.59
CA ALA A 168 8.68 -7.16 0.21
C ALA A 168 9.90 -7.70 -0.57
N TYR A 169 10.53 -6.87 -1.40
CA TYR A 169 11.76 -7.20 -2.11
C TYR A 169 13.04 -6.88 -1.33
N GLY A 170 12.93 -6.34 -0.11
CA GLY A 170 14.06 -5.97 0.74
C GLY A 170 14.94 -4.85 0.17
N ILE A 171 14.35 -3.92 -0.60
CA ILE A 171 15.03 -2.79 -1.21
C ILE A 171 14.81 -1.53 -0.38
N GLY A 172 15.90 -0.90 -0.01
CA GLY A 172 15.86 0.23 0.91
C GLY A 172 15.62 -0.21 2.34
N THR A 173 16.06 0.64 3.25
CA THR A 173 15.74 0.59 4.69
C THR A 173 14.75 1.71 5.01
N ASP A 174 14.09 1.65 6.17
CA ASP A 174 13.11 2.65 6.65
C ASP A 174 13.58 4.10 6.46
N ALA A 175 14.88 4.35 6.62
CA ALA A 175 15.49 5.68 6.45
C ALA A 175 15.71 6.12 5.00
N THR A 176 15.77 5.18 4.04
CA THR A 176 16.21 5.45 2.67
C THR A 176 15.11 5.30 1.62
N VAL A 177 13.99 4.63 1.93
CA VAL A 177 12.90 4.40 0.96
C VAL A 177 12.35 5.74 0.43
N ALA A 178 12.08 6.70 1.33
CA ALA A 178 11.60 8.02 0.95
C ALA A 178 12.58 8.76 0.01
N GLU A 179 13.88 8.69 0.31
CA GLU A 179 14.92 9.31 -0.52
C GLU A 179 14.99 8.68 -1.93
N HIS A 180 14.84 7.36 -2.04
CA HIS A 180 14.82 6.68 -3.34
C HIS A 180 13.62 7.13 -4.18
N ILE A 181 12.42 7.18 -3.58
CA ILE A 181 11.19 7.64 -4.26
C ILE A 181 11.35 9.09 -4.72
N GLN A 182 11.80 9.97 -3.83
CA GLN A 182 12.01 11.39 -4.14
C GLN A 182 12.99 11.59 -5.31
N LYS A 183 14.09 10.85 -5.34
CA LYS A 183 15.07 10.91 -6.45
C LYS A 183 14.48 10.49 -7.80
N GLN A 184 13.54 9.54 -7.83
CA GLN A 184 12.87 9.14 -9.09
C GLN A 184 11.98 10.27 -9.62
N LEU A 185 11.30 10.98 -8.72
CA LEU A 185 10.47 12.14 -9.05
C LEU A 185 11.31 13.33 -9.50
N GLU A 186 12.36 13.68 -8.75
CA GLU A 186 13.26 14.80 -9.06
C GLU A 186 13.96 14.66 -10.41
N ARG A 187 14.28 13.41 -10.81
CA ARG A 187 14.90 13.10 -12.12
C ARG A 187 13.89 13.04 -13.26
N GLY A 188 12.59 13.19 -12.99
CA GLY A 188 11.53 13.14 -13.98
C GLY A 188 11.33 11.77 -14.61
N TYR A 189 11.60 10.67 -13.89
CA TYR A 189 11.29 9.31 -14.36
C TYR A 189 9.85 8.89 -14.03
N ALA A 190 9.31 9.47 -12.97
CA ALA A 190 7.91 9.33 -12.61
C ALA A 190 7.38 10.67 -12.13
N GLU A 191 6.07 10.82 -12.20
CA GLU A 191 5.31 11.93 -11.65
C GLU A 191 4.33 11.38 -10.62
N LYS A 192 4.02 12.19 -9.61
CA LYS A 192 3.01 11.87 -8.60
C LYS A 192 1.76 12.70 -8.93
N ASP A 193 0.64 12.01 -9.13
CA ASP A 193 -0.67 12.65 -9.18
C ASP A 193 -1.08 12.99 -7.75
N GLU A 194 -1.05 14.27 -7.40
CA GLU A 194 -1.39 14.76 -6.05
C GLU A 194 -2.87 14.54 -5.70
N ALA A 195 -3.77 14.48 -6.69
CA ALA A 195 -5.19 14.24 -6.44
C ALA A 195 -5.48 12.75 -6.20
N ALA A 196 -4.87 11.87 -6.99
CA ALA A 196 -5.06 10.43 -6.88
C ALA A 196 -4.07 9.75 -5.90
N LEU A 197 -3.03 10.45 -5.44
CA LEU A 197 -1.91 9.91 -4.66
C LEU A 197 -1.27 8.67 -5.30
N THR A 198 -1.20 8.64 -6.63
CA THR A 198 -0.63 7.54 -7.42
C THR A 198 0.51 8.00 -8.31
N PHE A 199 1.41 7.08 -8.63
CA PHE A 199 2.54 7.36 -9.52
C PHE A 199 2.23 7.04 -10.98
N TRP A 200 2.80 7.87 -11.84
CA TRP A 200 2.77 7.75 -13.29
C TRP A 200 4.17 7.76 -13.85
N PRO A 201 4.57 6.78 -14.68
CA PRO A 201 5.86 6.84 -15.35
C PRO A 201 5.83 7.95 -16.41
N THR A 202 6.92 8.71 -16.52
CA THR A 202 7.08 9.65 -17.62
C THR A 202 7.51 8.91 -18.89
N PRO A 203 7.38 9.50 -20.09
CA PRO A 203 7.93 8.90 -21.30
C PRO A 203 9.42 8.58 -21.19
N LEU A 204 10.19 9.41 -20.46
CA LEU A 204 11.60 9.14 -20.17
C LEU A 204 11.77 7.89 -19.28
N GLY A 205 10.98 7.76 -18.21
CA GLY A 205 11.01 6.59 -17.34
C GLY A 205 10.64 5.30 -18.07
N GLU A 206 9.56 5.32 -18.87
CA GLU A 206 9.15 4.17 -19.70
C GLU A 206 10.24 3.77 -20.70
N ALA A 207 10.85 4.75 -21.36
CA ALA A 207 11.89 4.52 -22.33
C ALA A 207 13.12 3.85 -21.71
N LEU A 208 13.50 4.25 -20.48
CA LEU A 208 14.66 3.71 -19.78
C LEU A 208 14.44 2.24 -19.43
N ILE A 209 13.28 1.91 -18.86
CA ILE A 209 12.92 0.54 -18.50
C ILE A 209 12.76 -0.33 -19.75
N SER A 210 12.12 0.18 -20.81
CA SER A 210 12.03 -0.51 -22.09
C SER A 210 13.42 -0.77 -22.69
N GLY A 211 14.31 0.21 -22.63
CA GLY A 211 15.71 0.09 -23.05
C GLY A 211 16.46 -1.01 -22.30
N TYR A 212 16.43 -0.99 -20.97
CA TYR A 212 17.07 -2.04 -20.15
C TYR A 212 16.50 -3.43 -20.46
N CYS A 213 15.18 -3.54 -20.59
CA CYS A 213 14.51 -4.79 -20.94
C CYS A 213 14.98 -5.32 -22.31
N ARG A 214 15.04 -4.47 -23.35
CA ARG A 214 15.49 -4.89 -24.70
C ARG A 214 16.97 -5.19 -24.79
N MET A 215 17.78 -4.55 -23.94
CA MET A 215 19.21 -4.84 -23.84
C MET A 215 19.48 -6.17 -23.14
N GLY A 216 18.48 -6.75 -22.47
CA GLY A 216 18.62 -7.97 -21.65
C GLY A 216 19.26 -7.71 -20.29
N LEU A 217 19.16 -6.48 -19.78
CA LEU A 217 19.76 -6.03 -18.52
C LEU A 217 18.75 -6.16 -17.37
N ASP A 218 18.16 -7.35 -17.23
CA ASP A 218 17.07 -7.60 -16.27
C ASP A 218 17.47 -7.30 -14.84
N ASP A 219 18.72 -7.57 -14.46
CA ASP A 219 19.25 -7.34 -13.13
C ASP A 219 19.36 -5.85 -12.76
N LEU A 220 19.34 -4.93 -13.72
CA LEU A 220 19.46 -3.49 -13.45
C LEU A 220 18.15 -2.81 -13.08
N TRP A 221 17.01 -3.31 -13.59
CA TRP A 221 15.71 -2.69 -13.39
C TRP A 221 14.75 -3.52 -12.54
N LYS A 222 14.99 -4.84 -12.45
CA LYS A 222 14.26 -5.71 -11.52
C LYS A 222 14.80 -5.56 -10.09
N PRO A 223 13.94 -5.79 -9.08
CA PRO A 223 14.32 -5.59 -7.70
C PRO A 223 15.34 -6.61 -7.16
N ASP A 224 15.43 -7.79 -7.78
CA ASP A 224 16.12 -8.95 -7.23
C ASP A 224 17.61 -8.74 -6.92
N LEU A 225 18.37 -8.14 -7.84
CA LEU A 225 19.80 -7.92 -7.63
C LEU A 225 20.03 -6.92 -6.49
N ARG A 226 19.25 -5.84 -6.43
CA ARG A 226 19.36 -4.85 -5.35
C ARG A 226 19.00 -5.47 -4.00
N GLY A 227 17.92 -6.24 -3.92
CA GLY A 227 17.53 -6.95 -2.70
C GLY A 227 18.61 -7.91 -2.19
N LYS A 228 19.28 -8.64 -3.10
CA LYS A 228 20.43 -9.50 -2.77
C LYS A 228 21.60 -8.70 -2.19
N ILE A 229 21.94 -7.57 -2.78
CA ILE A 229 23.04 -6.70 -2.29
C ILE A 229 22.71 -6.14 -0.90
N GLU A 230 21.49 -5.66 -0.69
CA GLU A 230 21.02 -5.16 0.62
C GLU A 230 21.08 -6.27 1.68
N ALA A 231 20.70 -7.50 1.32
CA ALA A 231 20.84 -8.65 2.21
C ALA A 231 22.31 -8.92 2.59
N SER A 232 23.23 -8.90 1.61
CA SER A 232 24.66 -9.04 1.87
C SER A 232 25.22 -7.93 2.76
N ILE A 233 24.74 -6.69 2.61
CA ILE A 233 25.13 -5.57 3.49
C ILE A 233 24.64 -5.81 4.93
N ARG A 234 23.41 -6.32 5.10
CA ARG A 234 22.92 -6.72 6.43
C ARG A 234 23.74 -7.85 7.04
N ASP A 235 24.20 -8.80 6.23
CA ASP A 235 25.04 -9.90 6.69
C ASP A 235 26.43 -9.43 7.12
N VAL A 236 27.00 -8.41 6.47
CA VAL A 236 28.22 -7.74 6.91
C VAL A 236 28.01 -7.02 8.24
N ALA A 237 26.89 -6.30 8.40
CA ALA A 237 26.56 -5.64 9.67
C ALA A 237 26.39 -6.64 10.83
N ALA A 238 25.90 -7.85 10.54
CA ALA A 238 25.79 -8.96 11.49
C ALA A 238 27.11 -9.74 11.70
N GLY A 239 28.20 -9.39 11.00
CA GLY A 239 29.49 -10.06 11.09
C GLY A 239 29.55 -11.46 10.44
N ARG A 240 28.59 -11.79 9.55
CA ARG A 240 28.50 -13.11 8.90
C ARG A 240 29.37 -13.23 7.64
N ILE A 241 29.59 -12.13 6.92
CA ILE A 241 30.38 -12.07 5.68
C ILE A 241 31.31 -10.85 5.76
N SER A 242 32.51 -10.91 5.15
CA SER A 242 33.40 -9.76 5.14
C SER A 242 32.97 -8.71 4.12
N LYS A 243 33.26 -7.44 4.41
CA LYS A 243 32.98 -6.31 3.51
C LYS A 243 33.65 -6.50 2.14
N GLU A 244 34.88 -6.99 2.13
CA GLU A 244 35.69 -7.19 0.93
C GLU A 244 35.05 -8.23 0.00
N GLN A 245 34.50 -9.31 0.57
CA GLN A 245 33.79 -10.34 -0.19
C GLN A 245 32.54 -9.77 -0.87
N VAL A 246 31.71 -9.03 -0.12
CA VAL A 246 30.50 -8.41 -0.67
C VAL A 246 30.84 -7.40 -1.76
N LEU A 247 31.88 -6.58 -1.56
CA LEU A 247 32.31 -5.60 -2.56
C LEU A 247 32.78 -6.26 -3.85
N GLN A 248 33.61 -7.31 -3.76
CA GLN A 248 34.09 -8.05 -4.93
C GLN A 248 32.91 -8.69 -5.68
N GLN A 249 31.95 -9.27 -4.96
CA GLN A 249 30.77 -9.89 -5.55
C GLN A 249 29.89 -8.85 -6.27
N ALA A 250 29.64 -7.70 -5.63
CA ALA A 250 28.85 -6.61 -6.23
C ALA A 250 29.50 -6.07 -7.51
N ILE A 251 30.82 -5.85 -7.50
CA ILE A 251 31.55 -5.40 -8.70
C ILE A 251 31.45 -6.43 -9.81
N GLN A 252 31.54 -7.72 -9.50
CA GLN A 252 31.41 -8.79 -10.49
C GLN A 252 30.03 -8.82 -11.13
N PHE A 253 28.95 -8.65 -10.34
CA PHE A 253 27.59 -8.57 -10.87
C PHE A 253 27.44 -7.41 -11.86
N PHE A 254 27.83 -6.19 -11.47
CA PHE A 254 27.66 -5.02 -12.34
C PHE A 254 28.63 -4.99 -13.54
N ARG A 255 29.77 -5.69 -13.46
CA ARG A 255 30.75 -5.70 -14.57
C ARG A 255 30.17 -6.30 -15.84
N ALA A 256 29.45 -7.41 -15.73
CA ALA A 256 28.85 -8.08 -16.89
C ALA A 256 27.77 -7.20 -17.54
N ASP A 257 26.92 -6.60 -16.71
CA ASP A 257 25.85 -5.69 -17.14
C ASP A 257 26.43 -4.43 -17.80
N PHE A 258 27.49 -3.86 -17.23
CA PHE A 258 28.15 -2.67 -17.79
C PHE A 258 28.72 -2.94 -19.19
N LEU A 259 29.39 -4.07 -19.39
CA LEU A 259 29.93 -4.44 -20.71
C LEU A 259 28.81 -4.65 -21.74
N THR A 260 27.73 -5.31 -21.33
CA THR A 260 26.54 -5.50 -22.17
C THR A 260 25.88 -4.16 -22.50
N ALA A 261 25.81 -3.25 -21.52
CA ALA A 261 25.26 -1.92 -21.70
C ALA A 261 26.05 -1.09 -22.71
N GLN A 262 27.38 -1.17 -22.66
CA GLN A 262 28.26 -0.48 -23.61
C GLN A 262 28.10 -1.02 -25.04
N GLN A 263 28.07 -2.35 -25.21
CA GLN A 263 27.92 -2.98 -26.53
C GLN A 263 26.55 -2.69 -27.16
N ARG A 264 25.50 -2.59 -26.34
CA ARG A 264 24.12 -2.42 -26.80
C ARG A 264 23.59 -1.00 -26.62
N ALA A 265 24.45 0.00 -26.41
CA ALA A 265 24.06 1.39 -26.17
C ALA A 265 23.15 1.96 -27.28
N GLY A 266 23.32 1.51 -28.53
CA GLY A 266 22.45 1.90 -29.66
C GLY A 266 20.98 1.48 -29.47
N VAL A 267 20.71 0.37 -28.77
CA VAL A 267 19.35 -0.08 -28.46
C VAL A 267 18.67 0.92 -27.51
N LEU A 268 19.38 1.36 -26.46
CA LEU A 268 18.87 2.38 -25.55
C LEU A 268 18.55 3.68 -26.29
N ALA A 269 19.46 4.14 -27.16
CA ALA A 269 19.23 5.33 -27.97
C ALA A 269 18.00 5.21 -28.88
N SER A 270 17.78 4.03 -29.47
CA SER A 270 16.59 3.77 -30.29
C SER A 270 15.28 3.78 -29.48
N GLU A 271 15.31 3.25 -28.25
CA GLU A 271 14.14 3.29 -27.36
C GLU A 271 13.88 4.72 -26.87
N MET A 272 14.92 5.47 -26.50
CA MET A 272 14.77 6.89 -26.17
C MET A 272 14.09 7.65 -27.30
N ALA A 273 14.52 7.46 -28.56
CA ALA A 273 13.94 8.14 -29.72
C ALA A 273 12.47 7.74 -29.97
N ARG A 274 12.07 6.51 -29.61
CA ARG A 274 10.69 6.02 -29.77
C ARG A 274 9.71 6.70 -28.81
N PHE A 275 10.11 6.88 -27.56
CA PHE A 275 9.26 7.43 -26.50
C PHE A 275 9.38 8.95 -26.36
N LEU A 276 10.51 9.52 -26.79
CA LEU A 276 10.76 10.96 -26.85
C LEU A 276 10.88 11.41 -28.32
N PRO A 277 9.78 11.41 -29.09
CA PRO A 277 9.81 11.99 -30.42
C PRO A 277 10.18 13.46 -30.27
N MET A 278 11.33 13.85 -30.82
CA MET A 278 11.89 15.21 -30.73
C MET A 278 10.80 16.24 -31.01
N ALA A 279 10.38 16.95 -29.96
CA ALA A 279 9.52 18.11 -30.09
C ALA A 279 10.31 19.23 -30.79
N GLY A 280 10.14 19.35 -32.11
CA GLY A 280 10.37 20.58 -32.86
C GLY A 280 11.82 21.03 -33.05
N ALA A 281 12.50 20.44 -34.02
CA ALA A 281 13.39 21.22 -34.89
C ALA A 281 12.52 22.16 -35.74
N GLY A 282 12.19 23.34 -35.21
CA GLY A 282 11.35 24.32 -35.89
C GLY A 282 11.54 25.72 -35.34
N GLY A 283 12.48 26.49 -35.92
CA GLY A 283 12.47 27.96 -35.87
C GLY A 283 13.80 28.64 -35.52
N ALA A 284 14.59 28.99 -36.54
CA ALA A 284 15.50 30.15 -36.63
C ALA A 284 16.11 30.16 -38.06
N GLY A 285 15.59 30.93 -39.02
CA GLY A 285 16.06 32.28 -39.40
C GLY A 285 17.17 32.19 -40.47
N GLY A 286 17.21 32.89 -41.61
CA GLY A 286 16.41 33.94 -42.24
C GLY A 286 17.17 34.44 -43.50
N GLY A 287 16.48 35.17 -44.39
CA GLY A 287 17.06 36.27 -45.19
C GLY A 287 17.76 36.00 -46.53
N GLY A 288 17.21 36.61 -47.60
CA GLY A 288 17.86 36.92 -48.88
C GLY A 288 16.96 36.51 -50.08
N GLY A 289 16.48 37.35 -50.99
CA GLY A 289 16.83 38.71 -51.39
C GLY A 289 17.06 38.76 -52.91
N GLY A 290 16.11 39.34 -53.68
CA GLY A 290 16.22 39.75 -55.09
C GLY A 290 15.66 38.76 -56.14
N SER A 291 15.24 39.14 -57.35
CA SER A 291 14.80 40.39 -58.00
C SER A 291 14.27 40.01 -59.42
N GLY A 292 13.44 40.84 -60.05
CA GLY A 292 13.11 40.82 -61.51
C GLY A 292 11.88 39.97 -61.90
N GLY A 293 10.98 40.34 -62.80
CA GLY A 293 10.85 41.46 -63.75
C GLY A 293 10.08 41.01 -65.00
N GLY A 294 9.07 41.77 -65.45
CA GLY A 294 8.40 41.70 -66.77
C GLY A 294 7.35 40.59 -66.97
N GLY A 295 6.24 40.71 -67.71
CA GLY A 295 5.66 41.76 -68.56
C GLY A 295 4.51 41.18 -69.43
N GLY A 296 3.56 42.02 -69.88
CA GLY A 296 2.57 41.80 -70.98
C GLY A 296 1.45 40.79 -70.70
N GLY A 297 0.14 41.10 -70.69
CA GLY A 297 -0.70 41.77 -71.71
C GLY A 297 -1.49 40.71 -72.52
N PRO A 298 -2.51 41.05 -73.34
CA PRO A 298 -3.46 42.16 -73.33
C PRO A 298 -4.77 41.85 -72.57
#